data_AF-A0A8C5S7I0-F1
#
_entry.id   AF-A0A8C5S7I0-F1
#
_cell.length_a   1.000
_cell.length_b   1.000
_cell.length_c   1.000
_cell.angle_alpha   90.00
_cell.angle_beta   90.00
_cell.angle_gamma   90.00
#
_symmetry.space_group_name_H-M   'P 1'
#
loop_
_entity.id
_entity.type
_entity.pdbx_description
1 polymer ?
#
loop_
_entity_poly.entity_id
_entity_poly.type
_entity_poly.pdbx_seq_one_letter_code
_entity_poly.pdbx_strand_id
1 'polypeptide(L)'
;TPFHFNIGDFVSSLSLPHHPTGSQVQPVVCRNQADSSTVLNHFCNPETKLPERQQPCNTEPCPPAWVIGNWSECSRSCNQGVRSRSVICQRKISTTDEKTLDDSSCNLPRPHVLEPCNNHTCPPEWVTLDWSECTPNCGPGFRHRVVLCKSGDHRTTLSTSQCRESSRPPNTIRCSLRRCPPPRWVTGEWGECSGQCSFGQQRRSVQCVTYTGQPSGECVEALKPSAMQQCESKCDSGLIENPEECKDVNKVAYCPLVLKAKFCSRSYFRQMCCKTCQGH
;
A
#
# COMPACT_ATOMS: atom_id res chain seq x y z
N THR A 1 -99.43 17.65 14.94
CA THR A 1 -98.68 16.73 14.05
C THR A 1 -98.28 15.51 14.87
N PRO A 2 -98.41 14.27 14.36
CA PRO A 2 -98.13 13.05 15.13
C PRO A 2 -96.64 12.69 15.20
N PHE A 3 -95.75 13.59 14.76
CA PHE A 3 -94.31 13.37 14.67
C PHE A 3 -93.56 14.42 15.48
N HIS A 4 -92.51 14.00 16.18
CA HIS A 4 -91.66 14.88 16.96
C HIS A 4 -90.19 14.46 16.87
N PHE A 5 -89.28 15.42 16.97
CA PHE A 5 -87.84 15.13 17.04
C PHE A 5 -87.48 14.52 18.39
N ASN A 6 -86.68 13.46 18.37
CA ASN A 6 -86.15 12.82 19.56
C ASN A 6 -84.62 12.76 19.48
N ILE A 7 -83.97 12.93 20.62
CA ILE A 7 -82.52 12.84 20.73
C ILE A 7 -82.16 11.37 20.95
N GLY A 8 -81.40 10.77 20.03
CA GLY A 8 -80.89 9.40 20.17
C GLY A 8 -79.70 9.30 21.12
N ASP A 9 -79.17 8.08 21.27
CA ASP A 9 -77.91 7.87 21.99
C ASP A 9 -76.70 8.34 21.16
N PHE A 10 -75.58 8.61 21.83
CA PHE A 10 -74.33 8.92 21.17
C PHE A 10 -73.87 7.75 20.30
N VAL A 11 -73.77 7.98 18.99
CA VAL A 11 -73.22 7.02 18.04
C VAL A 11 -71.79 7.43 17.67
N SER A 12 -70.86 6.49 17.79
CA SER A 12 -69.49 6.70 17.32
C SER A 12 -69.48 6.76 15.80
N SER A 13 -69.04 7.89 15.23
CA SER A 13 -68.55 7.85 13.85
C SER A 13 -67.26 7.03 13.86
N LEU A 14 -67.21 5.93 13.09
CA LEU A 14 -66.12 4.95 13.01
C LEU A 14 -64.73 5.60 13.19
N SER A 15 -64.22 5.59 14.42
CA SER A 15 -62.81 5.92 14.68
C SER A 15 -61.99 4.68 14.40
N LEU A 16 -61.05 4.77 13.47
CA LEU A 16 -60.04 3.74 13.25
C LEU A 16 -59.31 3.46 14.58
N PRO A 17 -58.90 2.21 14.86
CA PRO A 17 -58.29 1.80 16.13
C PRO A 17 -56.95 2.50 16.48
N HIS A 18 -56.49 3.46 15.68
CA HIS A 18 -55.22 4.19 15.83
C HIS A 18 -55.37 5.71 15.83
N HIS A 19 -56.60 6.25 15.99
CA HIS A 19 -56.83 7.69 16.10
C HIS A 19 -56.96 8.13 17.58
N PRO A 20 -56.18 9.13 18.03
CA PRO A 20 -56.15 9.59 19.43
C PRO A 20 -57.33 10.47 19.83
N THR A 21 -58.25 10.82 18.92
CA THR A 21 -59.51 11.49 19.25
C THR A 21 -60.59 11.02 18.29
N GLY A 22 -61.67 10.45 18.83
CA GLY A 22 -62.90 10.18 18.10
C GLY A 22 -63.95 11.24 18.41
N SER A 23 -64.97 11.35 17.56
CA SER A 23 -66.17 12.15 17.84
C SER A 23 -67.37 11.22 17.92
N GLN A 24 -68.20 11.41 18.94
CA GLN A 24 -69.51 10.80 19.03
C GLN A 24 -70.56 11.87 18.78
N VAL A 25 -71.48 11.60 17.87
CA VAL A 25 -72.58 12.50 17.54
C VAL A 25 -73.85 11.95 18.14
N GLN A 26 -74.65 12.83 18.73
CA GLN A 26 -75.99 12.51 19.21
C GLN A 26 -77.00 12.90 18.12
N PRO A 27 -77.51 11.93 17.33
CA PRO A 27 -78.34 12.24 16.18
C PRO A 27 -79.74 12.63 16.66
N VAL A 28 -80.32 13.63 16.00
CA VAL A 28 -81.69 14.07 16.22
C VAL A 28 -82.56 13.42 15.14
N VAL A 29 -83.40 12.47 15.54
CA VAL A 29 -84.19 11.65 14.62
C VAL A 29 -85.68 11.97 14.78
N CYS A 30 -86.40 12.08 13.66
CA CYS A 30 -87.85 12.28 13.68
C CYS A 30 -88.55 10.95 14.02
N ARG A 31 -89.42 10.94 15.04
CA ARG A 31 -90.17 9.76 15.47
C ARG A 31 -91.68 9.99 15.46
N ASN A 32 -92.43 8.92 15.18
CA ASN A 32 -93.89 8.88 15.28
C ASN A 32 -94.33 8.70 16.75
N GLN A 33 -95.32 9.47 17.21
CA GLN A 33 -95.84 9.43 18.58
C GLN A 33 -96.60 8.14 18.92
N ALA A 34 -97.17 7.45 17.92
CA ALA A 34 -98.00 6.27 18.16
C ALA A 34 -97.18 4.99 18.40
N ASP A 35 -96.07 4.84 17.68
CA ASP A 35 -95.28 3.59 17.66
C ASP A 35 -93.77 3.82 17.87
N SER A 36 -93.32 5.06 18.07
CA SER A 36 -91.90 5.45 18.24
C SER A 36 -90.99 5.06 17.06
N SER A 37 -91.55 4.74 15.90
CA SER A 37 -90.78 4.42 14.69
C SER A 37 -90.05 5.66 14.16
N THR A 38 -88.83 5.46 13.68
CA THR A 38 -88.02 6.53 13.07
C THR A 38 -88.50 6.77 11.64
N VAL A 39 -88.83 8.03 11.32
CA VAL A 39 -89.31 8.46 10.00
C VAL A 39 -88.41 9.57 9.44
N LEU A 40 -88.64 9.93 8.18
CA LEU A 40 -87.86 10.99 7.53
C LEU A 40 -88.09 12.36 8.18
N ASN A 41 -87.04 13.17 8.24
CA ASN A 41 -87.05 14.45 8.96
C ASN A 41 -88.11 15.46 8.49
N HIS A 42 -88.60 15.36 7.25
CA HIS A 42 -89.61 16.28 6.71
C HIS A 42 -91.02 16.08 7.30
N PHE A 43 -91.27 14.98 8.02
CA PHE A 43 -92.52 14.74 8.73
C PHE A 43 -92.59 15.47 10.08
N CYS A 44 -91.45 15.92 10.62
CA CYS A 44 -91.36 16.72 11.85
C CYS A 44 -91.28 18.22 11.55
N ASN A 45 -91.77 19.07 12.46
CA ASN A 45 -91.67 20.53 12.31
C ASN A 45 -90.20 20.98 12.40
N PRO A 46 -89.62 21.61 11.37
CA PRO A 46 -88.23 22.08 11.41
C PRO A 46 -87.95 23.08 12.54
N GLU A 47 -88.94 23.86 12.99
CA GLU A 47 -88.79 24.81 14.11
C GLU A 47 -88.58 24.11 15.46
N THR A 48 -88.94 22.83 15.59
CA THR A 48 -88.71 22.03 16.79
C THR A 48 -87.47 21.13 16.71
N LYS A 49 -86.65 21.28 15.65
CA LYS A 49 -85.42 20.51 15.49
C LYS A 49 -84.39 20.95 16.53
N LEU A 50 -84.05 20.01 17.41
CA LEU A 50 -83.01 20.21 18.42
C LEU A 50 -81.61 20.24 17.76
N PRO A 51 -80.66 21.01 18.30
CA PRO A 51 -79.28 21.01 17.80
C PRO A 51 -78.61 19.66 18.08
N GLU A 52 -77.90 19.13 17.09
CA GLU A 52 -77.08 17.94 17.25
C GLU A 52 -75.93 18.23 18.23
N ARG A 53 -75.76 17.36 19.24
CA ARG A 53 -74.67 17.45 20.20
C ARG A 53 -73.53 16.54 19.76
N GLN A 54 -72.31 17.05 19.83
CA GLN A 54 -71.11 16.26 19.59
C GLN A 54 -70.27 16.25 20.86
N GLN A 55 -69.69 15.09 21.19
CA GLN A 55 -68.76 14.96 22.30
C GLN A 55 -67.48 14.24 21.85
N PRO A 56 -66.31 14.63 22.40
CA PRO A 56 -65.07 13.90 22.14
C PRO A 56 -65.09 12.54 22.85
N CYS A 57 -64.59 11.50 22.18
CA CYS A 57 -64.32 10.20 22.77
C CYS A 57 -62.85 9.80 22.56
N ASN A 58 -62.36 8.81 23.32
CA ASN A 58 -60.94 8.42 23.38
C ASN A 58 -60.02 9.60 23.75
N THR A 59 -60.38 10.37 24.78
CA THR A 59 -59.63 11.56 25.19
C THR A 59 -58.31 11.25 25.90
N GLU A 60 -58.06 9.99 26.26
CA GLU A 60 -56.79 9.59 26.85
C GLU A 60 -55.70 9.43 25.77
N PRO A 61 -54.50 10.01 25.98
CA PRO A 61 -53.38 9.83 25.08
C PRO A 61 -53.02 8.35 24.90
N CYS A 62 -52.66 7.97 23.68
CA CYS A 62 -52.21 6.61 23.42
C CYS A 62 -50.96 6.27 24.26
N PRO A 63 -50.73 4.99 24.64
CA PRO A 63 -49.48 4.60 25.27
C PRO A 63 -48.27 4.97 24.42
N PRO A 64 -47.13 5.32 25.04
CA PRO A 64 -45.91 5.65 24.31
C PRO A 64 -45.36 4.42 23.58
N ALA A 65 -44.88 4.63 22.35
CA ALA A 65 -44.35 3.58 21.50
C ALA A 65 -43.06 4.03 20.80
N TRP A 66 -42.24 3.06 20.40
CA TRP A 66 -41.04 3.32 19.62
C TRP A 66 -41.42 3.73 18.20
N VAL A 67 -40.97 4.91 17.80
CA VAL A 67 -41.02 5.37 16.42
C VAL A 67 -39.67 5.09 15.78
N ILE A 68 -39.69 4.26 14.72
CA ILE A 68 -38.51 3.77 14.01
C ILE A 68 -38.41 4.55 12.70
N GLY A 69 -37.31 5.29 12.54
CA GLY A 69 -37.00 5.99 11.30
C GLY A 69 -36.38 5.07 10.25
N ASN A 70 -36.16 5.65 9.07
CA ASN A 70 -35.48 4.97 7.98
C ASN A 70 -34.00 4.74 8.31
N TRP A 71 -33.43 3.70 7.70
CA TRP A 71 -31.99 3.48 7.74
C TRP A 71 -31.25 4.57 6.96
N SER A 72 -30.12 5.00 7.49
CA SER A 72 -29.13 5.80 6.80
C SER A 72 -28.49 5.01 5.65
N GLU A 73 -27.76 5.72 4.81
CA GLU A 73 -26.80 5.07 3.92
C GLU A 73 -25.78 4.27 4.73
N CYS A 74 -25.24 3.22 4.10
CA CYS A 74 -24.23 2.38 4.73
C CYS A 74 -22.91 3.15 4.86
N SER A 75 -22.25 3.07 6.01
CA SER A 75 -20.97 3.76 6.24
C SER A 75 -19.84 3.35 5.28
N ARG A 76 -19.96 2.18 4.65
CA ARG A 76 -19.05 1.68 3.62
C ARG A 76 -19.84 1.07 2.49
N SER A 77 -19.39 1.26 1.25
CA SER A 77 -19.99 0.59 0.08
C SER A 77 -19.64 -0.90 0.01
N CYS A 78 -18.56 -1.35 0.68
CA CYS A 78 -18.04 -2.71 0.70
C CYS A 78 -17.18 -2.92 1.98
N ASN A 79 -16.70 -4.14 2.23
CA ASN A 79 -15.97 -4.53 3.45
C ASN A 79 -16.74 -4.26 4.76
N GLN A 80 -18.01 -4.69 4.81
CA GLN A 80 -18.85 -4.71 6.01
C GLN A 80 -18.94 -3.34 6.72
N GLY A 81 -19.85 -2.50 6.22
CA GLY A 81 -20.22 -1.24 6.85
C GLY A 81 -21.31 -1.41 7.90
N VAL A 82 -21.74 -0.29 8.45
CA VAL A 82 -22.86 -0.19 9.39
C VAL A 82 -23.77 0.94 8.94
N ARG A 83 -25.08 0.72 9.00
CA ARG A 83 -26.11 1.75 8.81
C ARG A 83 -26.82 2.00 10.13
N SER A 84 -27.29 3.23 10.30
CA SER A 84 -27.93 3.68 11.53
C SER A 84 -29.35 4.17 11.25
N ARG A 85 -30.27 4.07 12.21
CA ARG A 85 -31.62 4.64 12.09
C ARG A 85 -32.04 5.36 13.36
N SER A 86 -32.96 6.31 13.26
CA SER A 86 -33.52 6.95 14.45
C SER A 86 -34.49 6.01 15.16
N VAL A 87 -34.36 5.88 16.47
CA VAL A 87 -35.30 5.14 17.33
C VAL A 87 -35.60 6.02 18.52
N ILE A 88 -36.81 6.57 18.54
CA ILE A 88 -37.25 7.56 19.53
C ILE A 88 -38.57 7.13 20.18
N CYS A 89 -38.68 7.30 21.48
CA CYS A 89 -39.93 7.04 22.20
C CYS A 89 -40.88 8.22 22.00
N GLN A 90 -42.08 7.98 21.46
CA GLN A 90 -43.06 9.03 21.26
C GLN A 90 -44.44 8.64 21.76
N ARG A 91 -45.21 9.65 22.17
CA ARG A 91 -46.61 9.54 22.55
C ARG A 91 -47.46 10.41 21.65
N LYS A 92 -48.49 9.84 21.03
CA LYS A 92 -49.51 10.59 20.30
C LYS A 92 -50.52 11.17 21.29
N ILE A 93 -50.57 12.48 21.40
CA ILE A 93 -51.46 13.22 22.31
C ILE A 93 -52.76 13.58 21.60
N SER A 94 -52.68 13.97 20.33
CA SER A 94 -53.82 14.27 19.46
C SER A 94 -53.51 13.82 18.04
N THR A 95 -54.42 14.05 17.10
CA THR A 95 -54.20 13.71 15.68
C THR A 95 -53.04 14.47 15.06
N THR A 96 -52.67 15.63 15.62
CA THR A 96 -51.62 16.52 15.14
C THR A 96 -50.47 16.69 16.13
N ASP A 97 -50.67 16.36 17.40
CA ASP A 97 -49.68 16.55 18.45
C ASP A 97 -49.01 15.24 18.86
N GLU A 98 -47.70 15.19 18.63
CA GLU A 98 -46.82 14.11 19.05
C GLU A 98 -45.76 14.67 20.01
N LYS A 99 -45.53 13.95 21.10
CA LYS A 99 -44.51 14.32 22.09
C LYS A 99 -43.43 13.25 22.15
N THR A 100 -42.19 13.67 21.94
CA THR A 100 -41.02 12.84 22.20
C THR A 100 -40.79 12.74 23.70
N LEU A 101 -40.57 11.52 24.18
CA LEU A 101 -40.34 11.20 25.58
C LEU A 101 -38.95 10.59 25.77
N ASP A 102 -38.56 10.45 27.02
CA ASP A 102 -37.38 9.66 27.38
C ASP A 102 -37.58 8.18 27.05
N ASP A 103 -36.49 7.49 26.72
CA ASP A 103 -36.48 6.06 26.35
C ASP A 103 -37.15 5.17 27.42
N SER A 104 -37.03 5.53 28.70
CA SER A 104 -37.65 4.81 29.82
C SER A 104 -39.18 4.77 29.79
N SER A 105 -39.81 5.68 29.02
CA SER A 105 -41.27 5.73 28.88
C SER A 105 -41.82 4.61 27.99
N CYS A 106 -40.99 4.01 27.13
CA CYS A 106 -41.38 2.93 26.23
C CYS A 106 -41.00 1.57 26.83
N ASN A 107 -42.00 0.78 27.24
CA ASN A 107 -41.77 -0.50 27.94
C ASN A 107 -41.28 -1.65 27.06
N LEU A 108 -41.38 -1.51 25.74
CA LEU A 108 -40.88 -2.51 24.79
C LEU A 108 -39.36 -2.41 24.66
N PRO A 109 -38.65 -3.51 24.35
CA PRO A 109 -37.22 -3.46 24.09
C PRO A 109 -36.90 -2.45 22.98
N ARG A 110 -35.91 -1.59 23.22
CA ARG A 110 -35.49 -0.59 22.23
C ARG A 110 -34.98 -1.29 20.97
N PRO A 111 -35.57 -1.01 19.79
CA PRO A 111 -35.10 -1.57 18.53
C PRO A 111 -33.62 -1.24 18.25
N HIS A 112 -32.95 -2.13 17.50
CA HIS A 112 -31.56 -1.90 17.10
C HIS A 112 -31.40 -0.59 16.32
N VAL A 113 -30.47 0.24 16.76
CA VAL A 113 -30.12 1.52 16.14
C VAL A 113 -29.10 1.33 15.02
N LEU A 114 -28.31 0.25 15.08
CA LEU A 114 -27.24 -0.07 14.13
C LEU A 114 -27.49 -1.44 13.50
N GLU A 115 -27.15 -1.57 12.22
CA GLU A 115 -27.23 -2.83 11.48
C GLU A 115 -26.06 -2.96 10.51
N PRO A 116 -25.43 -4.15 10.40
CA PRO A 116 -24.39 -4.39 9.41
C PRO A 116 -24.97 -4.32 7.99
N CYS A 117 -24.20 -3.73 7.07
CA CYS A 117 -24.56 -3.62 5.66
C CYS A 117 -23.33 -3.83 4.77
N ASN A 118 -23.56 -4.14 3.49
CA ASN A 118 -22.51 -4.30 2.47
C ASN A 118 -21.42 -5.32 2.85
N ASN A 119 -21.83 -6.58 3.04
CA ASN A 119 -20.95 -7.69 3.41
C ASN A 119 -20.08 -8.24 2.27
N HIS A 120 -20.05 -7.59 1.11
CA HIS A 120 -19.20 -7.99 -0.01
C HIS A 120 -17.83 -7.32 0.12
N THR A 121 -16.77 -8.02 -0.28
CA THR A 121 -15.41 -7.47 -0.30
C THR A 121 -15.28 -6.40 -1.37
N CYS A 122 -14.54 -5.33 -1.08
CA CYS A 122 -14.24 -4.32 -2.09
C CYS A 122 -13.45 -4.92 -3.27
N PRO A 123 -13.58 -4.36 -4.48
CA PRO A 123 -12.73 -4.75 -5.60
C PRO A 123 -11.24 -4.60 -5.25
N PRO A 124 -10.37 -5.47 -5.80
CA PRO A 124 -8.92 -5.33 -5.63
C PRO A 124 -8.40 -3.98 -6.12
N GLU A 125 -7.36 -3.48 -5.45
CA GLU A 125 -6.75 -2.20 -5.79
C GLU A 125 -5.22 -2.25 -5.81
N TRP A 126 -4.64 -1.32 -6.57
CA TRP A 126 -3.20 -1.15 -6.65
C TRP A 126 -2.69 -0.39 -5.43
N VAL A 127 -1.81 -1.03 -4.67
CA VAL A 127 -1.10 -0.41 -3.54
C VAL A 127 0.36 -0.24 -3.90
N THR A 128 0.89 0.95 -3.63
CA THR A 128 2.29 1.30 -3.90
C THR A 128 3.09 1.33 -2.62
N LEU A 129 4.29 0.75 -2.65
CA LEU A 129 5.30 0.97 -1.62
C LEU A 129 6.06 2.27 -1.89
N ASP A 130 6.92 2.64 -0.96
CA ASP A 130 7.79 3.80 -1.07
C ASP A 130 8.75 3.68 -2.26
N TRP A 131 9.16 4.84 -2.76
CA TRP A 131 10.17 4.95 -3.79
C TRP A 131 11.56 4.59 -3.26
N SER A 132 12.33 3.87 -4.07
CA SER A 132 13.76 3.69 -3.85
C SER A 132 14.51 5.02 -3.91
N GLU A 133 15.77 4.99 -3.46
CA GLU A 133 16.72 6.04 -3.82
C GLU A 133 16.91 6.14 -5.35
N CYS A 134 17.42 7.28 -5.78
CA CYS A 134 17.66 7.54 -7.21
C CYS A 134 18.92 6.79 -7.65
N THR A 135 18.82 5.92 -8.65
CA THR A 135 19.98 5.23 -9.19
C THR A 135 20.25 5.73 -10.62
N PRO A 136 21.47 6.23 -10.91
CA PRO A 136 22.58 6.47 -9.98
C PRO A 136 22.33 7.57 -8.93
N ASN A 137 23.08 7.51 -7.81
CA ASN A 137 23.03 8.49 -6.71
C ASN A 137 23.63 9.88 -7.06
N CYS A 138 23.78 10.19 -8.35
CA CYS A 138 24.18 11.47 -8.89
C CYS A 138 23.66 11.57 -10.34
N GLY A 139 23.53 12.78 -10.89
CA GLY A 139 23.12 12.99 -12.26
C GLY A 139 21.69 12.50 -12.55
N PRO A 140 21.35 12.25 -13.83
CA PRO A 140 20.06 11.70 -14.21
C PRO A 140 19.96 10.21 -13.88
N GLY A 141 18.81 9.79 -13.37
CA GLY A 141 18.57 8.41 -12.99
C GLY A 141 17.10 8.06 -12.84
N PHE A 142 16.84 6.93 -12.19
CA PHE A 142 15.49 6.45 -11.92
C PHE A 142 15.29 6.05 -10.46
N ARG A 143 14.07 6.26 -9.96
CA ARG A 143 13.58 5.62 -8.73
C ARG A 143 12.59 4.53 -9.11
N HIS A 144 12.66 3.42 -8.40
CA HIS A 144 11.76 2.29 -8.57
C HIS A 144 10.90 2.13 -7.32
N ARG A 145 9.68 1.64 -7.48
CA ARG A 145 8.84 1.21 -6.35
C ARG A 145 8.13 -0.08 -6.69
N VAL A 146 7.74 -0.81 -5.66
CA VAL A 146 6.93 -2.00 -5.81
C VAL A 146 5.46 -1.60 -5.90
N VAL A 147 4.76 -2.14 -6.90
CA VAL A 147 3.32 -1.95 -7.11
C VAL A 147 2.66 -3.31 -6.98
N LEU A 148 1.80 -3.46 -5.98
CA LEU A 148 1.15 -4.73 -5.63
C LEU A 148 -0.35 -4.62 -5.88
N CYS A 149 -0.95 -5.66 -6.43
CA CYS A 149 -2.40 -5.81 -6.40
C CYS A 149 -2.79 -6.37 -5.03
N LYS A 150 -3.65 -5.66 -4.30
CA LYS A 150 -4.12 -6.05 -2.97
C LYS A 150 -5.62 -6.33 -3.02
N SER A 151 -6.08 -7.28 -2.20
CA SER A 151 -7.50 -7.49 -1.95
C SER A 151 -8.14 -6.20 -1.40
N GLY A 152 -9.45 -6.05 -1.55
CA GLY A 152 -10.15 -4.84 -1.13
C GLY A 152 -10.06 -4.53 0.38
N ASP A 153 -9.69 -5.50 1.21
CA ASP A 153 -9.39 -5.35 2.64
C ASP A 153 -7.88 -5.16 2.94
N HIS A 154 -7.05 -5.04 1.90
CA HIS A 154 -5.58 -4.95 1.90
C HIS A 154 -4.81 -6.09 2.57
N ARG A 155 -5.50 -7.16 2.98
CA ARG A 155 -4.90 -8.24 3.76
C ARG A 155 -4.04 -9.17 2.91
N THR A 156 -4.47 -9.45 1.69
CA THR A 156 -3.84 -10.43 0.80
C THR A 156 -3.27 -9.76 -0.44
N THR A 157 -2.05 -10.14 -0.81
CA THR A 157 -1.45 -9.77 -2.09
C THR A 157 -1.94 -10.73 -3.16
N LEU A 158 -2.54 -10.18 -4.20
CA LEU A 158 -3.18 -10.91 -5.29
C LEU A 158 -2.32 -10.87 -6.57
N SER A 159 -2.72 -11.68 -7.56
CA SER A 159 -2.13 -11.59 -8.90
C SER A 159 -2.40 -10.22 -9.53
N THR A 160 -1.44 -9.71 -10.31
CA THR A 160 -1.56 -8.42 -11.02
C THR A 160 -2.78 -8.35 -11.93
N SER A 161 -3.22 -9.48 -12.49
CA SER A 161 -4.40 -9.56 -13.36
C SER A 161 -5.73 -9.32 -12.66
N GLN A 162 -5.78 -9.36 -11.32
CA GLN A 162 -7.02 -9.10 -10.58
C GLN A 162 -7.30 -7.61 -10.36
N CYS A 163 -6.27 -6.76 -10.52
CA CYS A 163 -6.43 -5.32 -10.48
C CYS A 163 -6.55 -4.78 -11.91
N ARG A 164 -7.28 -3.68 -12.07
CA ARG A 164 -7.50 -3.06 -13.38
C ARG A 164 -6.19 -2.44 -13.89
N GLU A 165 -5.66 -2.93 -15.01
CA GLU A 165 -4.35 -2.45 -15.52
C GLU A 165 -4.37 -0.94 -15.85
N SER A 166 -5.51 -0.38 -16.27
CA SER A 166 -5.62 1.05 -16.59
C SER A 166 -5.47 1.98 -15.38
N SER A 167 -5.64 1.46 -14.14
CA SER A 167 -5.39 2.22 -12.91
C SER A 167 -4.03 1.89 -12.28
N ARG A 168 -3.19 1.09 -12.96
CA ARG A 168 -1.89 0.70 -12.43
C ARG A 168 -0.96 1.91 -12.35
N PRO A 169 -0.48 2.27 -11.14
CA PRO A 169 0.44 3.38 -10.98
C PRO A 169 1.84 3.02 -11.51
N PRO A 170 2.66 4.01 -11.92
CA PRO A 170 3.99 3.73 -12.45
C PRO A 170 4.90 3.14 -11.39
N ASN A 171 5.67 2.11 -11.74
CA ASN A 171 6.68 1.51 -10.86
C ASN A 171 8.07 2.14 -11.01
N THR A 172 8.24 3.07 -11.94
CA THR A 172 9.51 3.77 -12.23
C THR A 172 9.25 5.24 -12.50
N ILE A 173 10.05 6.12 -11.91
CA ILE A 173 10.04 7.57 -12.19
C ILE A 173 11.47 8.07 -12.46
N ARG A 174 11.58 9.16 -13.21
CA ARG A 174 12.86 9.85 -13.44
C ARG A 174 13.24 10.69 -12.23
N CYS A 175 14.54 10.79 -11.97
CA CYS A 175 15.11 11.68 -10.96
C CYS A 175 16.38 12.33 -11.51
N SER A 176 16.78 13.45 -10.93
CA SER A 176 18.00 14.17 -11.29
C SER A 176 18.63 14.74 -10.04
N LEU A 177 19.78 14.18 -9.66
CA LEU A 177 20.56 14.60 -8.50
C LEU A 177 21.68 15.56 -8.93
N ARG A 178 22.56 15.90 -7.98
CA ARG A 178 23.75 16.71 -8.27
C ARG A 178 24.63 16.02 -9.32
N ARG A 179 25.39 16.80 -10.09
CA ARG A 179 26.29 16.27 -11.12
C ARG A 179 27.20 15.19 -10.52
N CYS A 180 27.42 14.13 -11.30
CA CYS A 180 28.33 13.07 -10.89
C CYS A 180 29.77 13.59 -10.80
N PRO A 181 30.58 13.06 -9.87
CA PRO A 181 32.01 13.32 -9.87
C PRO A 181 32.61 12.95 -11.23
N PRO A 182 33.56 13.76 -11.75
CA PRO A 182 34.23 13.45 -13.00
C PRO A 182 35.02 12.13 -12.88
N PRO A 183 35.24 11.42 -13.99
CA PRO A 183 36.07 10.23 -13.99
C PRO A 183 37.52 10.58 -13.64
N ARG A 184 38.21 9.62 -13.01
CA ARG A 184 39.57 9.79 -12.52
C ARG A 184 40.48 8.64 -12.92
N TRP A 185 41.76 8.93 -13.05
CA TRP A 185 42.78 7.91 -13.22
C TRP A 185 42.95 7.12 -11.92
N VAL A 186 42.91 5.81 -12.02
CA VAL A 186 43.22 4.87 -10.94
C VAL A 186 44.41 4.03 -11.39
N THR A 187 45.38 3.87 -10.49
CA THR A 187 46.59 3.10 -10.73
C THR A 187 46.59 1.85 -9.87
N GLY A 188 46.96 0.71 -10.45
CA GLY A 188 47.28 -0.49 -9.68
C GLY A 188 48.66 -0.44 -9.04
N GLU A 189 49.00 -1.50 -8.32
CA GLU A 189 50.34 -1.71 -7.79
C GLU A 189 51.36 -1.87 -8.93
N TRP A 190 52.61 -1.53 -8.63
CA TRP A 190 53.70 -1.81 -9.56
C TRP A 190 53.97 -3.31 -9.61
N GLY A 191 54.09 -3.85 -10.82
CA GLY A 191 54.58 -5.20 -11.02
C GLY A 191 56.07 -5.31 -10.66
N GLU A 192 56.58 -6.53 -10.73
CA GLU A 192 57.99 -6.81 -10.44
C GLU A 192 58.94 -6.03 -11.34
N CYS A 193 60.11 -5.69 -10.78
CA CYS A 193 61.15 -5.02 -11.54
C CYS A 193 61.72 -5.97 -12.60
N SER A 194 61.74 -5.55 -13.87
CA SER A 194 62.29 -6.38 -14.94
C SER A 194 63.79 -6.65 -14.81
N GLY A 195 64.50 -5.84 -14.02
CA GLY A 195 65.94 -5.96 -13.81
C GLY A 195 66.25 -6.95 -12.70
N GLN A 196 67.11 -7.93 -12.98
CA GLN A 196 67.53 -8.94 -12.01
C GLN A 196 68.65 -8.45 -11.08
N CYS A 197 69.37 -7.37 -11.46
CA CYS A 197 70.38 -6.68 -10.65
C CYS A 197 70.56 -5.24 -11.17
N SER A 198 70.69 -4.26 -10.27
CA SER A 198 70.73 -2.81 -10.54
C SER A 198 69.42 -2.25 -11.13
N PHE A 199 69.37 -1.79 -12.37
CA PHE A 199 68.23 -1.06 -12.93
C PHE A 199 67.32 -1.95 -13.77
N GLY A 200 66.02 -1.69 -13.66
CA GLY A 200 65.00 -2.28 -14.52
C GLY A 200 63.84 -1.32 -14.75
N GLN A 201 62.79 -1.83 -15.37
CA GLN A 201 61.53 -1.13 -15.50
C GLN A 201 60.42 -1.96 -14.90
N GLN A 202 59.48 -1.29 -14.24
CA GLN A 202 58.27 -1.91 -13.70
C GLN A 202 57.05 -1.28 -14.39
N ARG A 203 56.00 -2.09 -14.55
CA ARG A 203 54.73 -1.68 -15.19
C ARG A 203 53.61 -1.75 -14.16
N ARG A 204 52.70 -0.79 -14.19
CA ARG A 204 51.44 -0.83 -13.43
C ARG A 204 50.25 -0.67 -14.35
N SER A 205 49.08 -1.07 -13.88
CA SER A 205 47.83 -0.73 -14.56
C SER A 205 47.49 0.74 -14.33
N VAL A 206 47.03 1.41 -15.40
CA VAL A 206 46.52 2.78 -15.34
C VAL A 206 45.21 2.77 -16.11
N GLN A 207 44.11 2.96 -15.39
CA GLN A 207 42.76 2.91 -15.96
C GLN A 207 42.01 4.18 -15.62
N CYS A 208 41.34 4.76 -16.60
CA CYS A 208 40.39 5.82 -16.36
C CYS A 208 39.07 5.15 -15.95
N VAL A 209 38.55 5.54 -14.78
CA VAL A 209 37.30 5.00 -14.25
C VAL A 209 36.32 6.09 -13.86
N THR A 210 35.04 5.82 -14.06
CA THR A 210 33.94 6.64 -13.53
C THR A 210 33.92 6.59 -12.00
N TYR A 211 33.08 7.42 -11.38
CA TYR A 211 32.87 7.37 -9.94
C TYR A 211 32.28 6.02 -9.45
N THR A 212 31.67 5.21 -10.34
CA THR A 212 31.19 3.84 -10.03
C THR A 212 32.26 2.77 -10.25
N GLY A 213 33.48 3.14 -10.67
CA GLY A 213 34.57 2.20 -10.94
C GLY A 213 34.50 1.55 -12.33
N GLN A 214 33.58 1.96 -13.21
CA GLN A 214 33.50 1.44 -14.57
C GLN A 214 34.56 2.11 -15.46
N PRO A 215 35.14 1.40 -16.45
CA PRO A 215 36.07 2.00 -17.40
C PRO A 215 35.44 3.19 -18.15
N SER A 216 36.19 4.29 -18.27
CA SER A 216 35.78 5.50 -18.99
C SER A 216 36.92 6.02 -19.87
N GLY A 217 36.58 6.81 -20.90
CA GLY A 217 37.54 7.53 -21.74
C GLY A 217 37.54 9.05 -21.49
N GLU A 218 36.79 9.53 -20.50
CA GLU A 218 36.57 10.96 -20.26
C GLU A 218 37.56 11.58 -19.27
N CYS A 219 38.57 10.84 -18.83
CA CYS A 219 39.61 11.40 -17.97
C CYS A 219 40.49 12.38 -18.75
N VAL A 220 40.96 13.41 -18.07
CA VAL A 220 41.92 14.37 -18.64
C VAL A 220 43.27 13.66 -18.86
N GLU A 221 43.70 13.52 -20.11
CA GLU A 221 44.96 12.82 -20.47
C GLU A 221 46.20 13.49 -19.85
N ALA A 222 46.21 14.81 -19.66
CA ALA A 222 47.31 15.52 -19.02
C ALA A 222 47.55 15.07 -17.55
N LEU A 223 46.54 14.50 -16.90
CA LEU A 223 46.62 13.98 -15.54
C LEU A 223 46.93 12.47 -15.50
N LYS A 224 47.17 11.84 -16.65
CA LYS A 224 47.40 10.40 -16.76
C LYS A 224 48.72 10.02 -16.07
N PRO A 225 48.69 9.18 -15.02
CA PRO A 225 49.90 8.71 -14.35
C PRO A 225 50.76 7.85 -15.27
N SER A 226 52.06 7.82 -15.01
CA SER A 226 53.01 6.96 -15.73
C SER A 226 52.65 5.48 -15.55
N ALA A 227 52.49 4.75 -16.65
CA ALA A 227 52.25 3.30 -16.62
C ALA A 227 53.54 2.49 -16.44
N MET A 228 54.69 3.13 -16.63
CA MET A 228 56.03 2.54 -16.56
C MET A 228 56.94 3.47 -15.76
N GLN A 229 57.79 2.91 -14.91
CA GLN A 229 58.83 3.66 -14.21
C GLN A 229 60.10 2.83 -14.06
N GLN A 230 61.21 3.51 -13.80
CA GLN A 230 62.47 2.86 -13.45
C GLN A 230 62.39 2.29 -12.03
N CYS A 231 63.02 1.14 -11.83
CA CYS A 231 63.15 0.48 -10.53
C CYS A 231 64.59 0.03 -10.33
N GLU A 232 64.96 -0.15 -9.07
CA GLU A 232 66.25 -0.71 -8.67
C GLU A 232 66.01 -2.04 -7.94
N SER A 233 66.67 -3.11 -8.40
CA SER A 233 66.68 -4.41 -7.75
C SER A 233 67.99 -4.60 -6.98
N LYS A 234 67.86 -4.89 -5.68
CA LYS A 234 69.01 -5.23 -4.83
C LYS A 234 69.50 -6.62 -5.24
N CYS A 235 70.81 -6.72 -5.49
CA CYS A 235 71.44 -8.00 -5.76
C CYS A 235 71.73 -8.64 -4.39
N ASP A 236 71.13 -9.80 -4.12
CA ASP A 236 71.49 -10.59 -2.93
C ASP A 236 72.84 -11.25 -3.23
N SER A 237 73.93 -10.59 -2.82
CA SER A 237 75.28 -11.11 -2.93
C SER A 237 75.50 -12.21 -1.90
N GLY A 238 74.86 -13.35 -2.10
CA GLY A 238 75.05 -14.55 -1.31
C GLY A 238 75.21 -15.75 -2.23
N LEU A 239 76.48 -16.12 -2.51
CA LEU A 239 77.00 -17.47 -2.85
C LEU A 239 78.21 -17.43 -3.81
N ILE A 240 79.26 -16.64 -3.52
CA ILE A 240 80.63 -17.04 -3.86
C ILE A 240 81.60 -16.56 -2.76
N GLU A 241 81.57 -17.22 -1.60
CA GLU A 241 82.75 -17.37 -0.76
C GLU A 241 83.10 -18.86 -0.70
N ASN A 242 83.86 -19.33 -1.70
CA ASN A 242 85.02 -20.22 -1.52
C ASN A 242 85.60 -20.65 -2.88
N PRO A 243 86.89 -20.39 -3.18
CA PRO A 243 87.53 -20.72 -4.46
C PRO A 243 88.19 -22.11 -4.55
N GLU A 244 87.68 -23.16 -3.88
CA GLU A 244 88.43 -24.44 -3.80
C GLU A 244 87.76 -25.74 -4.29
N GLU A 245 86.61 -25.72 -4.98
CA GLU A 245 86.15 -26.92 -5.70
C GLU A 245 85.56 -26.63 -7.08
N CYS A 246 86.44 -26.30 -8.02
CA CYS A 246 86.16 -26.42 -9.46
C CYS A 246 85.82 -27.90 -9.76
N LYS A 247 84.55 -28.21 -10.05
CA LYS A 247 84.04 -29.55 -10.42
C LYS A 247 83.38 -29.49 -11.80
N ASP A 248 83.63 -30.51 -12.62
CA ASP A 248 82.94 -30.66 -13.90
C ASP A 248 81.47 -31.05 -13.66
N VAL A 249 80.53 -30.33 -14.27
CA VAL A 249 79.08 -30.53 -14.05
C VAL A 249 78.52 -31.74 -14.84
N ASN A 250 79.36 -32.75 -15.10
CA ASN A 250 79.13 -33.76 -16.12
C ASN A 250 78.26 -34.92 -15.62
N LYS A 251 77.05 -35.11 -16.18
CA LYS A 251 76.23 -36.29 -15.85
C LYS A 251 76.56 -37.54 -16.69
N VAL A 252 76.90 -37.45 -17.99
CA VAL A 252 77.20 -38.66 -18.82
C VAL A 252 78.04 -38.34 -20.10
N ALA A 253 79.27 -37.81 -19.96
CA ALA A 253 80.28 -37.63 -21.04
C ALA A 253 80.28 -36.34 -21.91
N TYR A 254 79.84 -35.20 -21.38
CA TYR A 254 79.88 -33.90 -22.07
C TYR A 254 81.29 -33.26 -22.13
N CYS A 255 82.03 -33.21 -21.01
CA CYS A 255 83.30 -32.47 -20.93
C CYS A 255 84.46 -33.05 -21.76
N PRO A 256 84.64 -34.37 -21.88
CA PRO A 256 85.67 -34.94 -22.77
C PRO A 256 85.47 -34.57 -24.25
N LEU A 257 84.23 -34.37 -24.70
CA LEU A 257 83.93 -33.92 -26.07
C LEU A 257 84.27 -32.44 -26.27
N VAL A 258 84.04 -31.61 -25.25
CA VAL A 258 84.42 -30.18 -25.25
C VAL A 258 85.93 -30.02 -25.47
N LEU A 259 86.74 -30.85 -24.80
CA LEU A 259 88.19 -30.87 -25.00
C LEU A 259 88.58 -31.33 -26.40
N LYS A 260 88.02 -32.47 -26.86
CA LYS A 260 88.34 -33.05 -28.18
C LYS A 260 87.95 -32.13 -29.34
N ALA A 261 86.91 -31.32 -29.18
CA ALA A 261 86.44 -30.35 -30.16
C ALA A 261 87.02 -28.92 -29.97
N LYS A 262 88.02 -28.73 -29.08
CA LYS A 262 88.70 -27.45 -28.82
C LYS A 262 87.78 -26.29 -28.39
N PHE A 263 86.71 -26.60 -27.65
CA PHE A 263 85.79 -25.58 -27.15
C PHE A 263 86.17 -24.98 -25.79
N CYS A 264 87.29 -25.40 -25.18
CA CYS A 264 87.80 -24.86 -23.90
C CYS A 264 88.15 -23.36 -23.95
N SER A 265 88.37 -22.79 -25.15
CA SER A 265 88.59 -21.35 -25.33
C SER A 265 87.34 -20.49 -25.10
N ARG A 266 86.15 -21.11 -25.05
CA ARG A 266 84.88 -20.42 -24.84
C ARG A 266 84.53 -20.41 -23.34
N SER A 267 84.32 -19.22 -22.79
CA SER A 267 84.06 -18.98 -21.36
C SER A 267 82.94 -19.86 -20.78
N TYR A 268 81.84 -20.03 -21.52
CA TYR A 268 80.72 -20.87 -21.12
C TYR A 268 81.11 -22.34 -20.90
N PHE A 269 81.84 -22.93 -21.84
CA PHE A 269 82.27 -24.33 -21.74
C PHE A 269 83.38 -24.51 -20.71
N ARG A 270 84.24 -23.50 -20.54
CA ARG A 270 85.29 -23.48 -19.51
C ARG A 270 84.74 -23.43 -18.09
N GLN A 271 83.61 -22.74 -17.87
CA GLN A 271 82.93 -22.72 -16.57
C GLN A 271 82.25 -24.06 -16.25
N MET A 272 81.61 -24.70 -17.25
CA MET A 272 80.92 -25.98 -17.07
C MET A 272 81.86 -27.19 -16.94
N CYS A 273 83.02 -27.14 -17.61
CA CYS A 273 84.02 -28.21 -17.69
C CYS A 273 85.37 -27.74 -17.14
N CYS A 274 85.31 -27.15 -15.95
CA CYS A 274 86.41 -26.45 -15.30
C CYS A 274 87.65 -27.33 -15.05
N LYS A 275 87.51 -28.61 -14.64
CA LYS A 275 88.65 -29.54 -14.49
C LYS A 275 89.13 -30.05 -15.85
N THR A 276 88.22 -30.40 -16.76
CA THR A 276 88.60 -30.96 -18.07
C THR A 276 89.36 -29.95 -18.95
N CYS A 277 89.08 -28.65 -18.82
CA CYS A 277 89.76 -27.58 -19.56
C CYS A 277 90.94 -26.95 -18.80
N GLN A 278 91.40 -27.55 -17.69
CA GLN A 278 92.49 -27.01 -16.89
C GLN A 278 93.85 -27.30 -17.58
N GLY A 279 94.29 -26.41 -18.46
CA GLY A 279 95.58 -26.49 -19.16
C GLY A 279 95.53 -26.45 -20.70
N HIS A 280 94.38 -26.16 -21.30
CA HIS A 280 94.15 -26.03 -22.75
C HIS A 280 93.41 -24.74 -23.08
#